data_AF-A0A1C4W6E8-F1
#
_entry.id   AF-A0A1C4W6E8-F1
#
_cell.length_a   1.000
_cell.length_b   1.000
_cell.length_c   1.000
_cell.angle_alpha   90.00
_cell.angle_beta   90.00
_cell.angle_gamma   90.00
#
_symmetry.space_group_name_H-M   'P 1'
#
loop_
_entity.id
_entity.type
_entity.pdbx_description
1 polymer ?
#
loop_
_entity_poly.entity_id
_entity_poly.type
_entity_poly.pdbx_seq_one_letter_code
_entity_poly.pdbx_strand_id
1 'polypeptide(L)'
;MDTERTTEALQRWVLDPGESTERVWVGPESVTVRTTRLRYLARPAQWAVADAEWVADAVRVVAARQPMFVIHGLLLTASGGTLHLNRPEVMADLGRRVGAGLDPLAYAELLGELYSAWEIDGPVVHPFSVTEGVRAGWLVHDPDHFARVLAVPDAPAVTPPTFVPGPDGGWTLRFFSHNHYLLEIRSAVDVYRWTVTGGPDRAATWVRETVAERVERPLP
;
A
#
# COMPACT_ATOMS: atom_id res chain seq x y z
N MET A 1 -12.77 12.25 5.76
CA MET A 1 -11.42 12.49 6.31
C MET A 1 -11.46 13.52 7.40
N ASP A 2 -11.23 13.05 8.61
CA ASP A 2 -10.95 13.87 9.79
C ASP A 2 -9.55 14.49 9.67
N THR A 3 -9.49 15.78 9.34
CA THR A 3 -8.23 16.49 9.07
C THR A 3 -7.40 16.73 10.33
N GLU A 4 -8.03 16.84 11.49
CA GLU A 4 -7.36 17.02 12.79
C GLU A 4 -6.66 15.72 13.18
N ARG A 5 -7.40 14.61 13.23
CA ARG A 5 -6.82 13.28 13.50
C ARG A 5 -5.78 12.88 12.45
N THR A 6 -5.97 13.25 11.19
CA THR A 6 -4.97 13.01 10.14
C THR A 6 -3.68 13.78 10.41
N THR A 7 -3.77 15.05 10.83
CA THR A 7 -2.60 15.87 11.15
C THR A 7 -1.83 15.31 12.36
N GLU A 8 -2.55 14.91 13.42
CA GLU A 8 -1.94 14.27 14.59
C GLU A 8 -1.27 12.94 14.23
N ALA A 9 -1.93 12.12 13.41
CA ALA A 9 -1.39 10.84 12.96
C ALA A 9 -0.11 11.02 12.13
N LEU A 10 -0.07 12.03 11.25
CA LEU A 10 1.14 12.39 10.48
C LEU A 10 2.30 12.73 11.42
N GLN A 11 2.07 13.65 12.35
CA GLN A 11 3.10 14.11 13.28
C GLN A 11 3.63 12.99 14.18
N ARG A 12 2.76 12.07 14.58
CA ARG A 12 3.12 10.98 15.49
C ARG A 12 3.82 9.81 14.81
N TRP A 13 3.38 9.44 13.61
CA TRP A 13 3.74 8.16 13.00
C TRP A 13 4.51 8.25 11.69
N VAL A 14 4.39 9.39 10.97
CA VAL A 14 4.93 9.53 9.61
C VAL A 14 6.13 10.46 9.57
N LEU A 15 6.10 11.57 10.31
CA LEU A 15 7.26 12.47 10.36
C LEU A 15 8.46 11.78 11.00
N ASP A 16 9.65 12.01 10.43
CA ASP A 16 10.90 11.55 11.02
C ASP A 16 11.08 12.12 12.44
N PRO A 17 11.64 11.34 13.38
CA PRO A 17 11.96 11.84 14.71
C PRO A 17 12.83 13.11 14.65
N GLY A 18 12.34 14.19 15.25
CA GLY A 18 13.03 15.49 15.28
C GLY A 18 12.74 16.40 14.08
N GLU A 19 11.92 16.00 13.12
CA GLU A 19 11.39 16.94 12.13
C GLU A 19 10.39 17.90 12.80
N SER A 20 10.66 19.20 12.69
CA SER A 20 9.71 20.23 13.07
C SER A 20 8.76 20.53 11.92
N THR A 21 7.48 20.66 12.24
CA THR A 21 6.47 21.16 11.31
C THR A 21 6.69 22.66 11.11
N GLU A 22 6.94 23.09 9.87
CA GLU A 22 7.03 24.51 9.51
C GLU A 22 5.65 25.09 9.25
N ARG A 23 4.82 24.32 8.52
CA ARG A 23 3.50 24.79 8.08
C ARG A 23 2.56 23.63 7.82
N VAL A 24 1.30 23.84 8.17
CA VAL A 24 0.18 22.94 7.84
C VAL A 24 -0.82 23.70 6.99
N TRP A 25 -1.28 23.07 5.90
CA TRP A 25 -2.43 23.53 5.12
C TRP A 25 -3.51 22.46 5.19
N VAL A 26 -4.70 22.86 5.58
CA VAL A 26 -5.88 21.99 5.63
C VAL A 26 -6.81 22.41 4.50
N GLY A 27 -7.10 21.48 3.60
CA GLY A 27 -8.11 21.62 2.57
C GLY A 27 -9.32 20.71 2.85
N PRO A 28 -10.37 20.78 2.01
CA PRO A 28 -11.58 19.97 2.18
C PRO A 28 -11.32 18.46 2.15
N GLU A 29 -10.33 18.01 1.36
CA GLU A 29 -10.02 16.58 1.16
C GLU A 29 -8.51 16.31 1.25
N SER A 30 -7.76 17.20 1.90
CA SER A 30 -6.32 17.03 2.02
C SER A 30 -5.75 17.73 3.24
N VAL A 31 -4.67 17.16 3.77
CA VAL A 31 -3.79 17.82 4.73
C VAL A 31 -2.41 17.84 4.10
N THR A 32 -1.79 19.01 4.04
CA THR A 32 -0.39 19.15 3.63
C THR A 32 0.43 19.61 4.83
N VAL A 33 1.47 18.86 5.18
CA VAL A 33 2.45 19.24 6.21
C VAL A 33 3.78 19.49 5.51
N ARG A 34 4.38 20.66 5.72
CA ARG A 34 5.74 20.95 5.27
C ARG A 34 6.68 20.96 6.45
N THR A 35 7.78 20.23 6.30
CA THR A 35 8.93 20.26 7.19
C THR A 35 10.12 20.85 6.44
N THR A 36 11.26 20.98 7.14
CA THR A 36 12.52 21.40 6.53
C THR A 36 13.05 20.41 5.49
N ARG A 37 12.60 19.15 5.52
CA ARG A 37 13.11 18.06 4.66
C ARG A 37 12.13 17.63 3.58
N LEU A 38 10.85 17.50 3.92
CA LEU A 38 9.83 16.85 3.09
C LEU A 38 8.54 17.65 3.09
N ARG A 39 7.78 17.52 1.99
CA ARG A 39 6.38 17.90 1.93
C ARG A 39 5.52 16.64 1.99
N TYR A 40 4.66 16.53 3.00
CA TYR A 40 3.74 15.42 3.19
C TYR A 40 2.37 15.84 2.72
N LEU A 41 1.80 15.14 1.73
CA LEU A 41 0.43 15.32 1.27
C LEU A 41 -0.39 14.09 1.69
N ALA A 42 -1.35 14.29 2.58
CA ALA A 42 -2.32 13.29 2.99
C ALA A 42 -3.67 13.51 2.29
N ARG A 43 -4.26 12.44 1.76
CA ARG A 43 -5.57 12.43 1.10
C ARG A 43 -6.32 11.13 1.43
N PRO A 44 -7.66 11.11 1.32
CA PRO A 44 -8.42 9.87 1.39
C PRO A 44 -7.86 8.82 0.43
N ALA A 45 -7.65 7.61 0.93
CA ALA A 45 -7.28 6.46 0.10
C ALA A 45 -8.55 5.74 -0.36
N GLN A 46 -8.59 5.40 -1.65
CA GLN A 46 -9.64 4.56 -2.23
C GLN A 46 -9.30 3.08 -2.09
N TRP A 47 -8.97 2.66 -0.87
CA TRP A 47 -8.75 1.25 -0.55
C TRP A 47 -10.06 0.60 -0.15
N ALA A 48 -10.27 -0.66 -0.53
CA ALA A 48 -11.47 -1.41 -0.17
C ALA A 48 -11.64 -1.55 1.36
N VAL A 49 -10.55 -1.47 2.13
CA VAL A 49 -10.61 -1.50 3.61
C VAL A 49 -11.36 -0.30 4.18
N ALA A 50 -11.50 0.80 3.43
CA ALA A 50 -12.20 2.01 3.88
C ALA A 50 -13.70 1.76 4.13
N ASP A 51 -14.29 0.75 3.48
CA ASP A 51 -15.71 0.39 3.63
C ASP A 51 -15.98 -0.49 4.86
N ALA A 52 -14.94 -0.91 5.58
CA ALA A 52 -15.10 -1.71 6.79
C ALA A 52 -15.61 -0.87 7.96
N GLU A 53 -16.65 -1.33 8.68
CA GLU A 53 -17.32 -0.57 9.75
C GLU A 53 -16.40 -0.09 10.89
N TRP A 54 -15.27 -0.78 11.11
CA TRP A 54 -14.30 -0.42 12.15
C TRP A 54 -13.31 0.67 11.71
N VAL A 55 -13.31 1.03 10.43
CA VAL A 55 -12.47 2.09 9.83
C VAL A 55 -13.30 3.36 9.74
N ALA A 56 -12.78 4.45 10.30
CA ALA A 56 -13.36 5.78 10.16
C ALA A 56 -12.84 6.49 8.90
N ASP A 57 -11.53 6.38 8.64
CA ASP A 57 -10.92 6.93 7.43
C ASP A 57 -9.70 6.08 7.03
N ALA A 58 -9.55 5.86 5.73
CA ALA A 58 -8.32 5.38 5.12
C ALA A 58 -7.58 6.54 4.47
N VAL A 59 -6.31 6.72 4.80
CA VAL A 59 -5.53 7.89 4.36
C VAL A 59 -4.22 7.41 3.73
N ARG A 60 -3.97 7.90 2.51
CA ARG A 60 -2.69 7.78 1.83
C ARG A 60 -1.91 9.07 2.04
N VAL A 61 -0.67 8.92 2.48
CA VAL A 61 0.27 10.03 2.63
C VAL A 61 1.39 9.86 1.63
N VAL A 62 1.70 10.93 0.90
CA VAL A 62 2.87 11.01 0.02
C VAL A 62 3.87 11.98 0.63
N ALA A 63 5.01 11.49 1.11
CA ALA A 63 6.14 12.32 1.49
C ALA A 63 7.00 12.58 0.25
N ALA A 64 7.09 13.83 -0.18
CA ALA A 64 7.72 14.24 -1.43
C ALA A 64 8.98 15.06 -1.19
N ARG A 65 10.09 14.59 -1.78
CA ARG A 65 11.33 15.35 -2.02
C ARG A 65 11.89 14.92 -3.36
N GLN A 66 11.57 15.68 -4.41
CA GLN A 66 11.98 15.35 -5.78
C GLN A 66 13.47 14.98 -5.86
N PRO A 67 13.82 13.87 -6.54
CA PRO A 67 12.94 12.98 -7.33
C PRO A 67 12.27 11.85 -6.52
N MET A 68 12.43 11.81 -5.19
CA MET A 68 11.95 10.73 -4.34
C MET A 68 10.55 11.02 -3.77
N PHE A 69 9.71 9.99 -3.79
CA PHE A 69 8.42 9.98 -3.13
C PHE A 69 8.30 8.73 -2.28
N VAL A 70 7.77 8.89 -1.07
CA VAL A 70 7.50 7.79 -0.13
C VAL A 70 6.01 7.76 0.15
N ILE A 71 5.40 6.59 0.08
CA ILE A 71 3.98 6.40 0.41
C ILE A 71 3.85 5.81 1.80
N HIS A 72 2.99 6.41 2.63
CA HIS A 72 2.53 5.84 3.87
C HIS A 72 1.03 5.58 3.84
N GLY A 73 0.60 4.55 4.57
CA GLY A 73 -0.80 4.26 4.83
C GLY A 73 -1.18 4.43 6.28
N LEU A 74 -2.29 5.13 6.51
CA LEU A 74 -2.90 5.29 7.82
C LEU A 74 -4.35 4.79 7.76
N LEU A 75 -4.75 3.98 8.73
CA LEU A 75 -6.16 3.71 9.00
C LEU A 75 -6.54 4.35 10.33
N LEU A 76 -7.45 5.32 10.29
CA LEU A 76 -8.08 5.87 11.48
C LEU A 76 -9.24 4.95 11.85
N THR A 77 -9.26 4.42 13.07
CA THR A 77 -10.33 3.51 13.50
C THR A 77 -11.54 4.28 14.03
N ALA A 78 -12.72 3.69 13.91
CA ALA A 78 -13.96 4.20 14.50
C ALA A 78 -13.88 4.32 16.03
N SER A 79 -13.03 3.51 16.67
CA SER A 79 -12.74 3.57 18.11
C SER A 79 -11.77 4.68 18.53
N GLY A 80 -11.34 5.55 17.61
CA GLY A 80 -10.43 6.66 17.88
C GLY A 80 -8.93 6.35 17.74
N GLY A 81 -8.56 5.11 17.39
CA GLY A 81 -7.17 4.70 17.19
C GLY A 81 -6.62 5.03 15.79
N THR A 82 -5.33 4.76 15.60
CA THR A 82 -4.63 4.92 14.31
C THR A 82 -3.68 3.74 14.08
N LEU A 83 -3.75 3.14 12.89
CA LEU A 83 -2.84 2.10 12.42
C LEU A 83 -1.90 2.70 11.37
N HIS A 84 -0.59 2.65 11.60
CA HIS A 84 0.43 3.00 10.61
C HIS A 84 0.81 1.74 9.83
N LEU A 85 0.31 1.63 8.60
CA LEU A 85 0.34 0.39 7.82
C LEU A 85 1.72 0.03 7.29
N ASN A 86 2.67 0.97 7.23
CA ASN A 86 4.05 0.69 6.79
C ASN A 86 4.88 -0.04 7.85
N ARG A 87 4.34 -0.23 9.06
CA ARG A 87 4.97 -1.04 10.11
C ARG A 87 4.60 -2.51 9.89
N PRO A 88 5.56 -3.41 9.59
CA PRO A 88 5.27 -4.81 9.28
C PRO A 88 4.46 -5.51 10.36
N GLU A 89 4.71 -5.22 11.64
CA GLU A 89 3.97 -5.77 12.77
C GLU A 89 2.50 -5.30 12.81
N VAL A 90 2.23 -4.05 12.43
CA VAL A 90 0.86 -3.51 12.34
C VAL A 90 0.13 -4.15 11.17
N MET A 91 0.80 -4.31 10.04
CA MET A 91 0.25 -4.98 8.86
C MET A 91 -0.02 -6.47 9.16
N ALA A 92 0.91 -7.15 9.82
CA ALA A 92 0.76 -8.54 10.25
C ALA A 92 -0.42 -8.71 11.21
N ASP A 93 -0.57 -7.83 12.21
CA ASP A 93 -1.70 -7.90 13.15
C ASP A 93 -3.04 -7.55 12.48
N LEU A 94 -3.06 -6.68 11.47
CA LEU A 94 -4.25 -6.42 10.65
C LEU A 94 -4.76 -7.71 9.99
N GLY A 95 -3.86 -8.62 9.59
CA GLY A 95 -4.22 -9.93 9.05
C GLY A 95 -5.09 -10.79 9.97
N ARG A 96 -5.04 -10.60 11.30
CA ARG A 96 -5.95 -11.30 12.24
C ARG A 96 -7.42 -10.98 11.95
N ARG A 97 -7.71 -9.81 11.36
CA ARG A 97 -9.06 -9.38 11.01
C ARG A 97 -9.62 -10.05 9.75
N VAL A 98 -8.79 -10.66 8.91
CA VAL A 98 -9.25 -11.37 7.69
C VAL A 98 -10.21 -12.52 8.02
N GLY A 99 -10.09 -13.12 9.22
CA GLY A 99 -11.04 -14.09 9.75
C GLY A 99 -12.22 -13.49 10.54
N ALA A 100 -12.20 -12.19 10.81
CA ALA A 100 -13.18 -11.46 11.62
C ALA A 100 -13.96 -10.41 10.80
N GLY A 101 -14.04 -10.59 9.48
CA GLY A 101 -14.85 -9.75 8.58
C GLY A 101 -14.08 -8.75 7.72
N LEU A 102 -12.74 -8.66 7.81
CA LEU A 102 -11.97 -7.95 6.79
C LEU A 102 -11.92 -8.78 5.50
N ASP A 103 -12.32 -8.18 4.37
CA ASP A 103 -12.20 -8.81 3.07
C ASP A 103 -10.72 -9.18 2.78
N PRO A 104 -10.41 -10.46 2.48
CA PRO A 104 -9.06 -10.85 2.07
C PRO A 104 -8.51 -10.04 0.89
N LEU A 105 -9.37 -9.61 -0.05
CA LEU A 105 -8.95 -8.79 -1.18
C LEU A 105 -8.54 -7.37 -0.76
N ALA A 106 -9.26 -6.77 0.18
CA ALA A 106 -8.87 -5.48 0.76
C ALA A 106 -7.51 -5.58 1.46
N TYR A 107 -7.25 -6.69 2.17
CA TYR A 107 -5.95 -6.92 2.79
C TYR A 107 -4.83 -7.12 1.75
N ALA A 108 -5.09 -7.86 0.66
CA ALA A 108 -4.15 -7.99 -0.46
C ALA A 108 -3.90 -6.67 -1.18
N GLU A 109 -4.90 -5.78 -1.32
CA GLU A 109 -4.73 -4.45 -1.92
C GLU A 109 -3.72 -3.63 -1.12
N LEU A 110 -3.85 -3.61 0.21
CA LEU A 110 -2.92 -2.90 1.09
C LEU A 110 -1.49 -3.44 0.98
N LEU A 111 -1.29 -4.76 0.98
CA LEU A 111 0.03 -5.36 0.76
C LEU A 111 0.57 -5.03 -0.63
N GLY A 112 -0.28 -5.15 -1.65
CA GLY A 112 0.05 -4.84 -3.03
C GLY A 112 0.51 -3.41 -3.22
N GLU A 113 -0.07 -2.44 -2.51
CA GLU A 113 0.33 -1.06 -2.64
C GLU A 113 1.53 -0.68 -1.76
N LEU A 114 1.52 -1.08 -0.48
CA LEU A 114 2.48 -0.58 0.51
C LEU A 114 3.75 -1.45 0.63
N TYR A 115 3.69 -2.70 0.15
CA TYR A 115 4.78 -3.67 0.30
C TYR A 115 5.28 -4.26 -1.04
N SER A 116 4.87 -3.72 -2.20
CA SER A 116 5.40 -4.12 -3.52
C SER A 116 6.60 -3.26 -3.94
N ALA A 117 7.60 -3.15 -3.07
CA ALA A 117 8.87 -2.45 -3.33
C ALA A 117 10.07 -3.43 -3.33
N TRP A 118 11.23 -3.04 -3.84
CA TRP A 118 12.40 -3.93 -3.87
C TRP A 118 12.72 -4.57 -2.51
N GLU A 119 12.67 -3.79 -1.44
CA GLU A 119 12.86 -4.25 -0.05
C GLU A 119 11.52 -4.23 0.71
N ILE A 120 11.31 -5.24 1.57
CA ILE A 120 10.10 -5.39 2.42
C ILE A 120 10.36 -5.05 3.90
N ASP A 121 11.63 -4.99 4.30
CA ASP A 121 12.04 -4.77 5.69
C ASP A 121 12.22 -3.27 6.03
N GLY A 122 11.85 -2.38 5.10
CA GLY A 122 11.95 -0.94 5.24
C GLY A 122 10.57 -0.26 5.13
N PRO A 123 10.34 0.86 5.84
CA PRO A 123 9.05 1.55 5.85
C PRO A 123 8.73 2.30 4.55
N VAL A 124 9.64 2.26 3.56
CA VAL A 124 9.68 3.20 2.45
C VAL A 124 9.54 2.50 1.11
N VAL A 125 8.42 2.76 0.44
CA VAL A 125 8.32 2.50 -1.00
C VAL A 125 9.12 3.58 -1.72
N HIS A 126 10.17 3.20 -2.45
CA HIS A 126 10.88 4.07 -3.40
C HIS A 126 10.58 3.66 -4.84
N PRO A 127 9.36 3.85 -5.36
CA PRO A 127 9.08 3.59 -6.75
C PRO A 127 9.49 4.83 -7.56
N PHE A 128 10.36 4.64 -8.55
CA PHE A 128 10.82 5.69 -9.47
C PHE A 128 9.68 6.40 -10.24
N SER A 129 8.42 5.95 -10.13
CA SER A 129 7.24 6.55 -10.78
C SER A 129 6.16 7.11 -9.85
N VAL A 130 6.24 6.91 -8.52
CA VAL A 130 5.21 7.49 -7.66
C VAL A 130 5.30 8.99 -7.76
N THR A 131 4.12 9.58 -7.92
CA THR A 131 3.90 10.99 -7.75
C THR A 131 2.71 11.14 -6.81
N GLU A 132 2.34 12.37 -6.50
CA GLU A 132 1.10 12.64 -5.75
C GLU A 132 -0.17 12.07 -6.42
N GLY A 133 -0.12 11.74 -7.71
CA GLY A 133 -1.25 11.21 -8.47
C GLY A 133 -1.17 9.72 -8.82
N VAL A 134 -0.09 9.01 -8.48
CA VAL A 134 0.14 7.62 -8.91
C VAL A 134 0.42 6.73 -7.70
N ARG A 135 -0.27 5.58 -7.60
CA ARG A 135 -0.12 4.61 -6.49
C ARG A 135 1.26 3.92 -6.54
N ALA A 136 1.73 3.42 -5.40
CA ALA A 136 3.02 2.70 -5.29
C ALA A 136 2.99 1.31 -5.93
N GLY A 137 1.84 0.65 -5.87
CA GLY A 137 1.64 -0.69 -6.38
C GLY A 137 0.15 -0.99 -6.52
N TRP A 138 -0.15 -2.08 -7.21
CA TRP A 138 -1.51 -2.50 -7.54
C TRP A 138 -1.66 -4.01 -7.34
N LEU A 139 -2.81 -4.41 -6.80
CA LEU A 139 -3.24 -5.81 -6.79
C LEU A 139 -3.72 -6.19 -8.20
N VAL A 140 -3.22 -7.32 -8.71
CA VAL A 140 -3.74 -7.93 -9.94
C VAL A 140 -5.03 -8.67 -9.62
N HIS A 141 -6.16 -7.98 -9.78
CA HIS A 141 -7.49 -8.59 -9.60
C HIS A 141 -7.96 -9.37 -10.82
N ASP A 142 -7.76 -8.80 -12.01
CA ASP A 142 -8.19 -9.36 -13.30
C ASP A 142 -6.93 -9.63 -14.16
N PRO A 143 -6.54 -10.91 -14.32
CA PRO A 143 -5.42 -11.32 -15.18
C PRO A 143 -5.55 -10.85 -16.63
N ASP A 144 -6.76 -10.82 -17.17
CA ASP A 144 -6.98 -10.44 -18.57
C ASP A 144 -6.81 -8.94 -18.73
N HIS A 145 -7.32 -8.14 -17.78
CA HIS A 145 -7.03 -6.71 -17.74
C HIS A 145 -5.54 -6.45 -17.57
N PHE A 146 -4.87 -7.16 -16.67
CA PHE A 146 -3.43 -7.03 -16.47
C PHE A 146 -2.64 -7.36 -17.74
N ALA A 147 -2.97 -8.46 -18.44
CA ALA A 147 -2.31 -8.83 -19.70
C ALA A 147 -2.50 -7.78 -20.79
N ARG A 148 -3.72 -7.21 -20.92
CA ARG A 148 -4.00 -6.10 -21.84
C ARG A 148 -3.26 -4.82 -21.47
N VAL A 149 -3.16 -4.52 -20.18
CA VAL A 149 -2.45 -3.33 -19.71
C VAL A 149 -0.96 -3.53 -19.90
N LEU A 150 -0.38 -4.69 -19.61
CA LEU A 150 1.06 -4.92 -19.72
C LEU A 150 1.51 -5.04 -21.18
N ALA A 151 0.72 -5.69 -22.05
CA ALA A 151 0.90 -5.79 -23.51
C ALA A 151 2.35 -6.00 -23.98
N VAL A 152 3.06 -6.93 -23.35
CA VAL A 152 4.42 -7.35 -23.71
C VAL A 152 4.44 -8.84 -24.03
N PRO A 153 5.22 -9.30 -25.05
CA PRO A 153 5.27 -10.70 -25.45
C PRO A 153 5.61 -11.68 -24.32
N ASP A 154 6.41 -11.22 -23.35
CA ASP A 154 6.91 -12.04 -22.23
C ASP A 154 6.24 -11.66 -20.89
N ALA A 155 4.98 -11.23 -20.92
CA ALA A 155 4.21 -10.94 -19.72
C ALA A 155 4.13 -12.21 -18.83
N PRO A 156 4.44 -12.12 -17.52
CA PRO A 156 4.34 -13.28 -16.65
C PRO A 156 2.89 -13.76 -16.54
N ALA A 157 2.70 -15.08 -16.52
CA ALA A 157 1.39 -15.66 -16.25
C ALA A 157 0.98 -15.36 -14.81
N VAL A 158 -0.14 -14.65 -14.65
CA VAL A 158 -0.75 -14.30 -13.36
C VAL A 158 -2.11 -14.97 -13.23
N THR A 159 -2.55 -15.20 -12.00
CA THR A 159 -3.89 -15.74 -11.71
C THR A 159 -4.64 -14.81 -10.77
N PRO A 160 -5.98 -14.89 -10.72
CA PRO A 160 -6.75 -14.10 -9.77
C PRO A 160 -6.35 -14.42 -8.32
N PRO A 161 -6.59 -13.50 -7.37
CA PRO A 161 -6.37 -13.77 -5.96
C PRO A 161 -7.19 -14.98 -5.49
N THR A 162 -6.59 -15.82 -4.66
CA THR A 162 -7.25 -17.01 -4.08
C THR A 162 -7.15 -16.97 -2.56
N PHE A 163 -8.28 -17.16 -1.90
CA PHE A 163 -8.36 -17.28 -0.44
C PHE A 163 -8.80 -18.68 -0.08
N VAL A 164 -8.01 -19.35 0.76
CA VAL A 164 -8.25 -20.72 1.23
C VAL A 164 -8.35 -20.71 2.75
N PRO A 165 -9.55 -20.90 3.33
CA PRO A 165 -9.69 -21.10 4.77
C PRO A 165 -9.08 -22.45 5.16
N GLY A 166 -8.41 -22.47 6.31
CA GLY A 166 -7.86 -23.66 6.96
C GLY A 166 -8.80 -24.20 8.03
N PRO A 167 -8.61 -25.46 8.45
CA PRO A 167 -9.51 -26.15 9.38
C PRO A 167 -9.57 -25.50 10.77
N ASP A 168 -8.47 -24.89 11.23
CA ASP A 168 -8.36 -24.29 12.57
C ASP A 168 -8.64 -22.77 12.56
N GLY A 169 -9.39 -22.26 11.58
CA GLY A 169 -9.63 -20.82 11.42
C GLY A 169 -8.44 -20.03 10.87
N GLY A 170 -7.30 -20.69 10.66
CA GLY A 170 -6.21 -20.15 9.85
C GLY A 170 -6.65 -19.95 8.40
N TRP A 171 -5.88 -19.20 7.62
CA TRP A 171 -6.15 -18.98 6.21
C TRP A 171 -4.86 -18.82 5.41
N THR A 172 -4.96 -19.04 4.10
CA THR A 172 -3.90 -18.73 3.12
C THR A 172 -4.50 -17.89 1.99
N LEU A 173 -3.84 -16.78 1.70
CA LEU A 173 -4.18 -15.86 0.61
C LEU A 173 -3.02 -15.85 -0.38
N ARG A 174 -3.31 -16.12 -1.66
CA ARG A 174 -2.31 -16.02 -2.75
C ARG A 174 -2.79 -15.03 -3.78
N PHE A 175 -1.91 -14.15 -4.22
CA PHE A 175 -2.24 -13.13 -5.21
C PHE A 175 -0.98 -12.64 -5.93
N PHE A 176 -1.19 -11.82 -6.96
CA PHE A 176 -0.12 -11.11 -7.64
C PHE A 176 -0.28 -9.61 -7.42
N SER A 177 0.84 -8.89 -7.31
CA SER A 177 0.85 -7.44 -7.38
C SER A 177 1.86 -6.99 -8.43
N HIS A 178 1.74 -5.73 -8.85
CA HIS A 178 2.73 -5.12 -9.70
C HIS A 178 2.98 -3.67 -9.29
N ASN A 179 4.12 -3.14 -9.70
CA ASN A 179 4.44 -1.72 -9.63
C ASN A 179 4.88 -1.22 -11.00
N HIS A 180 4.87 0.10 -11.18
CA HIS A 180 5.32 0.72 -12.41
C HIS A 180 6.55 1.58 -12.11
N TYR A 181 7.44 1.73 -13.10
CA TYR A 181 8.56 2.64 -13.06
C TYR A 181 8.62 3.44 -14.35
N LEU A 182 8.96 4.72 -14.24
CA LEU A 182 9.29 5.56 -15.38
C LEU A 182 10.81 5.55 -15.53
N LEU A 183 11.28 5.15 -16.71
CA LEU A 183 12.64 5.33 -17.18
C LEU A 183 12.65 6.56 -18.11
N GLU A 184 13.83 7.10 -18.43
CA GLU A 184 13.95 8.34 -19.23
C GLU A 184 13.16 8.31 -20.55
N ILE A 185 13.04 7.14 -21.18
CA ILE A 185 12.37 6.95 -22.49
C ILE A 185 11.44 5.72 -22.54
N ARG A 186 11.27 5.01 -21.43
CA ARG A 186 10.47 3.76 -21.33
C ARG A 186 9.72 3.73 -20.01
N SER A 187 8.75 2.83 -19.87
CA SER A 187 8.26 2.42 -18.56
C SER A 187 8.68 0.98 -18.29
N ALA A 188 8.70 0.57 -17.03
CA ALA A 188 8.98 -0.80 -16.64
C ALA A 188 8.00 -1.25 -15.56
N VAL A 189 7.84 -2.57 -15.43
CA VAL A 189 6.96 -3.18 -14.43
C VAL A 189 7.70 -4.31 -13.73
N ASP A 190 7.64 -4.34 -12.40
CA ASP A 190 7.89 -5.57 -11.65
C ASP A 190 6.58 -6.22 -11.29
N VAL A 191 6.59 -7.55 -11.27
CA VAL A 191 5.45 -8.38 -10.87
C VAL A 191 5.89 -9.28 -9.74
N TYR A 192 5.09 -9.29 -8.68
CA TYR A 192 5.35 -10.08 -7.48
C TYR A 192 4.25 -11.09 -7.26
N ARG A 193 4.64 -12.30 -6.85
CA ARG A 193 3.75 -13.35 -6.37
C ARG A 193 3.79 -13.38 -4.86
N TRP A 194 2.62 -13.43 -4.25
CA TRP A 194 2.45 -13.42 -2.80
C TRP A 194 1.84 -14.72 -2.31
N THR A 195 2.35 -15.20 -1.18
CA THR A 195 1.66 -16.16 -0.33
C THR A 195 1.63 -15.59 1.07
N VAL A 196 0.42 -15.37 1.59
CA VAL A 196 0.19 -14.80 2.90
C VAL A 196 -0.60 -15.80 3.73
N THR A 197 -0.20 -16.01 4.96
CA THR A 197 -0.88 -16.90 5.89
C THR A 197 -1.18 -16.18 7.18
N GLY A 198 -2.35 -16.42 7.77
CA GLY A 198 -2.74 -15.80 9.03
C GLY A 198 -3.86 -16.56 9.71
N GLY A 199 -4.42 -16.01 10.78
CA GLY A 199 -5.54 -16.60 11.52
C GLY A 199 -5.94 -15.71 12.70
N PRO A 200 -7.02 -16.02 13.42
CA PRO A 200 -7.46 -15.21 14.56
C PRO A 200 -6.37 -15.09 15.65
N ASP A 201 -5.70 -16.20 15.97
CA ASP A 201 -4.72 -16.26 17.05
C ASP A 201 -3.28 -16.02 16.59
N ARG A 202 -3.04 -15.84 15.28
CA ARG A 202 -1.70 -15.63 14.72
C ARG A 202 -1.66 -14.41 13.79
N ALA A 203 -0.67 -13.55 13.99
CA ALA A 203 -0.39 -12.46 13.06
C ALA A 203 -0.10 -13.04 11.67
N ALA A 204 -0.44 -12.29 10.62
CA ALA A 204 -0.16 -12.71 9.27
C ALA A 204 1.35 -12.70 8.98
N THR A 205 1.78 -13.69 8.23
CA THR A 205 3.13 -13.78 7.65
C THR A 205 3.01 -13.86 6.15
N TRP A 206 4.00 -13.36 5.42
CA TRP A 206 4.00 -13.40 3.97
C TRP A 206 5.36 -13.79 3.41
N VAL A 207 5.29 -14.43 2.25
CA VAL A 207 6.41 -14.65 1.35
C VAL A 207 6.07 -13.96 0.04
N ARG A 208 7.04 -13.23 -0.51
CA ARG A 208 6.93 -12.54 -1.78
C ARG A 208 8.07 -12.96 -2.70
N GLU A 209 7.73 -13.36 -3.92
CA GLU A 209 8.66 -13.74 -4.98
C GLU A 209 8.55 -12.73 -6.13
N THR A 210 9.67 -12.20 -6.61
CA THR A 210 9.70 -11.43 -7.87
C THR A 210 9.61 -12.39 -9.04
N VAL A 211 8.48 -12.39 -9.76
CA VAL A 211 8.24 -13.30 -10.89
C VAL A 211 8.57 -12.67 -12.23
N ALA A 212 8.60 -11.34 -12.29
CA ALA A 212 9.17 -10.59 -13.39
C ALA A 212 9.74 -9.28 -12.86
N GLU A 213 10.91 -8.91 -13.37
CA GLU A 213 11.63 -7.70 -12.96
C GLU A 213 11.91 -6.85 -14.20
N ARG A 214 11.62 -5.55 -14.11
CA ARG A 214 11.89 -4.54 -15.14
C ARG A 214 11.39 -4.95 -16.52
N VAL A 215 10.16 -5.43 -16.59
CA VAL A 215 9.52 -5.72 -17.87
C VAL A 215 9.24 -4.40 -18.58
N GLU A 216 10.09 -4.07 -19.54
CA GLU A 216 10.03 -2.79 -20.23
C GLU A 216 8.82 -2.68 -21.15
N ARG A 217 8.28 -1.47 -21.22
CA ARG A 217 7.10 -1.14 -22.00
C ARG A 217 7.34 0.18 -22.74
N PRO A 218 6.79 0.32 -23.96
CA PRO A 218 6.70 1.63 -24.61
C PRO A 218 5.99 2.62 -23.67
N LEU A 219 6.37 3.89 -23.74
CA LEU A 219 5.59 4.95 -23.06
C LEU A 219 4.18 4.99 -23.68
N PRO A 220 3.13 5.19 -22.86
CA PRO A 220 1.77 5.40 -23.37
C PRO A 220 1.66 6.66 -24.24
#